data_AF-A0A920TE09-F1
#
_entry.id   AF-A0A920TE09-F1
#
_cell.length_a   1.000
_cell.length_b   1.000
_cell.length_c   1.000
_cell.angle_alpha   90.00
_cell.angle_beta   90.00
_cell.angle_gamma   90.00
#
_symmetry.space_group_name_H-M   'P 1'
#
loop_
_entity.id
_entity.type
_entity.pdbx_description
1 polymer ?
#
loop_
_entity_poly.entity_id
_entity_poly.type
_entity_poly.pdbx_seq_one_letter_code
_entity_poly.pdbx_strand_id
1 'polypeptide(L)'
;MEFSPGDRWNYSVATDVCGYLIEILSGKKLDKFFEENIFEPLAMDDTGFQVPENKIHRLAANYLYHLGGPPKLIEEKSDEYTGLNPSFLSGGGGLFQQLRII
;
A
#
# COMPACT_ATOMS: atom_id res chain seq x y z
N MET A 1 4.97 0.94 25.07
CA MET A 1 3.90 -0.07 25.04
C MET A 1 2.85 0.38 26.03
N GLU A 2 1.63 0.60 25.54
CA GLU A 2 0.59 1.36 26.23
C GLU A 2 -0.32 0.45 27.11
N PHE A 3 -0.32 -0.87 26.86
CA PHE A 3 -1.04 -1.91 27.60
C PHE A 3 -0.49 -3.31 27.22
N SER A 4 -0.82 -4.36 27.99
CA SER A 4 -0.41 -5.74 27.68
C SER A 4 -1.14 -6.26 26.42
N PRO A 5 -0.51 -7.13 25.60
CA PRO A 5 -1.16 -7.73 24.44
C PRO A 5 -2.47 -8.44 24.82
N GLY A 6 -3.55 -8.12 24.11
CA GLY A 6 -4.87 -8.73 24.31
C GLY A 6 -5.79 -7.98 25.29
N ASP A 7 -5.28 -7.08 26.13
CA ASP A 7 -6.09 -6.38 27.14
C ASP A 7 -6.95 -5.25 26.55
N ARG A 8 -6.49 -4.62 25.46
CA ARG A 8 -7.16 -3.51 24.79
C ARG A 8 -6.93 -3.55 23.28
N TRP A 9 -7.77 -2.82 22.57
CA TRP A 9 -7.66 -2.59 21.13
C TRP A 9 -7.19 -1.15 20.85
N ASN A 10 -6.26 -1.00 19.89
CA ASN A 10 -5.85 0.29 19.35
C ASN A 10 -5.46 0.14 17.88
N TYR A 11 -5.74 1.15 17.06
CA TYR A 11 -5.22 1.23 15.69
C TYR A 11 -3.71 1.46 15.75
N SER A 12 -2.93 0.64 15.03
CA SER A 12 -1.48 0.61 15.23
C SER A 12 -0.74 0.02 14.03
N VAL A 13 0.59 0.04 14.10
CA VAL A 13 1.53 -0.61 13.18
C VAL A 13 1.52 -2.15 13.28
N ALA A 14 0.60 -2.74 14.04
CA ALA A 14 0.52 -4.20 14.17
C ALA A 14 0.35 -4.90 12.81
N THR A 15 -0.30 -4.27 11.85
CA THR A 15 -0.45 -4.82 10.49
C THR A 15 0.88 -4.92 9.75
N ASP A 16 1.83 -4.00 9.98
CA ASP A 16 3.19 -4.11 9.44
C ASP A 16 3.95 -5.31 10.03
N VAL A 17 3.76 -5.56 11.33
CA VAL A 17 4.30 -6.75 11.99
C VAL A 17 3.69 -8.01 11.39
N CYS A 18 2.39 -8.03 11.09
CA CYS A 18 1.76 -9.14 10.37
C CYS A 18 2.38 -9.34 8.98
N GLY A 19 2.62 -8.27 8.23
CA GLY A 19 3.32 -8.32 6.94
C GLY A 19 4.70 -8.95 7.06
N TYR A 20 5.50 -8.52 8.03
CA TYR A 20 6.82 -9.11 8.29
C TYR A 20 6.73 -10.60 8.70
N LEU A 21 5.74 -10.98 9.51
CA LEU A 21 5.53 -12.38 9.87
C LEU A 21 5.18 -13.24 8.66
N ILE A 22 4.40 -12.73 7.70
CA ILE A 22 4.15 -13.41 6.43
C ILE A 22 5.48 -13.69 5.72
N GLU A 23 6.35 -12.69 5.59
CA GLU A 23 7.63 -12.87 4.90
C GLU A 23 8.50 -13.95 5.55
N ILE A 24 8.57 -13.96 6.88
CA ILE A 24 9.35 -14.94 7.64
C ILE A 24 8.77 -16.36 7.50
N LEU A 25 7.45 -16.50 7.62
CA LEU A 25 6.79 -17.79 7.60
C LEU A 25 6.69 -18.39 6.20
N SER A 26 6.53 -17.55 5.17
CA SER A 26 6.44 -18.00 3.77
C SER A 26 7.81 -18.09 3.08
N GLY A 27 8.84 -17.43 3.62
CA GLY A 27 10.16 -17.30 2.97
C GLY A 27 10.14 -16.47 1.69
N LYS A 28 9.12 -15.61 1.51
CA LYS A 28 8.93 -14.78 0.31
C LYS A 28 8.89 -13.31 0.73
N LYS A 29 9.27 -12.42 -0.19
CA LYS A 29 8.97 -11.00 0.00
C LYS A 29 7.45 -10.78 -0.01
N LEU A 30 7.00 -9.75 0.70
CA LEU A 30 5.56 -9.50 0.90
C LEU A 30 4.81 -9.26 -0.42
N ASP A 31 5.42 -8.52 -1.36
CA ASP A 31 4.88 -8.27 -2.70
C ASP A 31 4.65 -9.57 -3.47
N LYS A 32 5.61 -10.49 -3.44
CA LYS A 32 5.51 -11.81 -4.08
C LYS A 32 4.49 -12.71 -3.43
N PHE A 33 4.39 -12.67 -2.10
CA PHE A 33 3.33 -13.39 -1.41
C PHE A 33 1.95 -12.87 -1.82
N PHE A 34 1.73 -11.55 -1.84
CA PHE A 34 0.46 -10.96 -2.25
C PHE A 34 0.14 -11.21 -3.72
N GLU A 35 1.12 -11.10 -4.61
CA GLU A 35 0.97 -11.39 -6.05
C GLU A 35 0.38 -12.79 -6.27
N GLU A 36 1.04 -13.81 -5.74
CA GLU A 36 0.66 -15.21 -5.98
C GLU A 36 -0.60 -15.66 -5.21
N ASN A 37 -0.83 -15.13 -4.01
CA ASN A 37 -1.87 -15.65 -3.10
C ASN A 37 -3.13 -14.79 -3.07
N ILE A 38 -3.09 -13.56 -3.59
CA ILE A 38 -4.20 -12.61 -3.53
C ILE A 38 -4.45 -11.99 -4.90
N PHE A 39 -3.45 -11.33 -5.50
CA PHE A 39 -3.68 -10.50 -6.67
C PHE A 39 -3.96 -11.32 -7.92
N GLU A 40 -3.17 -12.35 -8.21
CA GLU A 40 -3.39 -13.25 -9.35
C GLU A 40 -4.72 -14.02 -9.22
N PRO A 41 -5.05 -14.67 -8.08
CA PRO A 41 -6.33 -15.36 -7.93
C PRO A 41 -7.57 -14.47 -8.08
N LEU A 42 -7.44 -13.18 -7.77
CA LEU A 42 -8.52 -12.19 -7.84
C LEU A 42 -8.46 -11.29 -9.08
N ALA A 43 -7.54 -11.57 -10.03
CA ALA A 43 -7.33 -10.77 -11.24
C ALA A 43 -7.12 -9.26 -10.96
N MET A 44 -6.34 -8.95 -9.92
CA MET A 44 -6.03 -7.59 -9.47
C MET A 44 -4.78 -7.01 -10.16
N ASP A 45 -4.73 -7.04 -11.50
CA ASP A 45 -3.55 -6.68 -12.33
C ASP A 45 -3.01 -5.24 -12.16
N ASP A 46 -3.76 -4.40 -11.46
CA ASP A 46 -3.47 -2.99 -11.20
C ASP A 46 -3.18 -2.72 -9.72
N THR A 47 -2.90 -3.76 -8.92
CA THR A 47 -2.60 -3.65 -7.49
C THR A 47 -1.16 -4.02 -7.20
N GLY A 48 -0.45 -3.19 -6.43
CA GLY A 48 0.91 -3.47 -6.02
C GLY A 48 1.58 -2.32 -5.29
N PHE A 49 2.80 -2.53 -4.82
CA PHE A 49 3.57 -1.52 -4.08
C PHE A 49 4.31 -0.50 -4.98
N GLN A 50 4.12 -0.61 -6.29
CA GLN A 50 4.76 0.23 -7.30
C GLN A 50 3.79 0.47 -8.45
N VAL A 51 3.96 1.60 -9.13
CA VAL A 51 3.17 1.92 -10.32
C VAL A 51 4.00 1.55 -11.55
N PRO A 52 3.53 0.65 -12.42
CA PRO A 52 4.21 0.37 -13.68
C PRO A 52 4.33 1.64 -14.54
N GLU A 53 5.44 1.81 -15.24
CA GLU A 53 5.74 3.01 -16.04
C GLU A 53 4.62 3.32 -17.05
N ASN A 54 4.09 2.29 -17.72
CA ASN A 54 2.98 2.45 -18.67
C ASN A 54 1.63 2.82 -18.03
N LYS A 55 1.52 2.83 -16.70
CA LYS A 55 0.30 3.12 -15.94
C LYS A 55 0.38 4.42 -15.14
N ILE A 56 1.53 5.13 -15.14
CA ILE A 56 1.72 6.34 -14.34
C ILE A 56 0.74 7.47 -14.67
N HIS A 57 0.29 7.53 -15.93
CA HIS A 57 -0.71 8.49 -16.39
C HIS A 57 -2.08 8.35 -15.69
N ARG A 58 -2.35 7.21 -15.04
CA ARG A 58 -3.58 6.94 -14.26
C ARG A 58 -3.43 7.27 -12.77
N LEU A 59 -2.22 7.60 -12.30
CA LEU A 59 -1.99 7.94 -10.90
C LEU A 59 -2.67 9.28 -10.57
N ALA A 60 -3.44 9.28 -9.47
CA ALA A 60 -4.09 10.48 -8.97
C ALA A 60 -3.11 11.35 -8.17
N ALA A 61 -3.24 12.68 -8.28
CA ALA A 61 -2.54 13.61 -7.40
C ALA A 61 -3.21 13.66 -6.01
N ASN A 62 -2.41 13.87 -4.96
CA ASN A 62 -2.92 13.96 -3.58
C ASN A 62 -3.18 15.41 -3.19
N TYR A 63 -4.37 15.66 -2.65
CA TYR A 63 -4.80 16.96 -2.16
C TYR A 63 -5.20 16.87 -0.70
N LEU A 64 -4.83 17.87 0.09
CA LEU A 64 -5.32 18.05 1.44
C LEU A 64 -6.57 18.91 1.44
N TYR A 65 -7.52 18.50 2.25
CA TYR A 65 -8.67 19.32 2.58
C TYR A 65 -8.23 20.66 3.18
N HIS A 66 -8.85 21.75 2.72
CA HIS A 66 -8.64 23.08 3.25
C HIS A 66 -9.99 23.69 3.64
N LEU A 67 -10.17 23.97 4.94
CA LEU A 67 -11.42 24.53 5.44
C LEU A 67 -11.61 25.96 4.91
N GLY A 68 -12.70 26.18 4.16
CA GLY A 68 -13.06 27.51 3.65
C GLY A 68 -12.37 27.90 2.33
N GLY A 69 -11.68 26.97 1.67
CA GLY A 69 -11.06 27.22 0.35
C GLY A 69 -10.92 25.95 -0.48
N PRO A 70 -10.31 26.05 -1.67
CA PRO A 70 -10.08 24.89 -2.51
C PRO A 70 -9.06 23.93 -1.86
N PRO A 71 -9.12 22.62 -2.13
CA PRO A 71 -8.13 21.67 -1.68
C PRO A 71 -6.71 22.10 -2.07
N LYS A 72 -5.75 21.90 -1.16
CA LYS A 72 -4.35 22.22 -1.42
C LYS A 72 -3.66 20.99 -1.98
N LEU A 73 -3.06 21.11 -3.16
CA LEU A 73 -2.17 20.09 -3.71
C LEU A 73 -1.01 19.86 -2.74
N ILE A 74 -0.82 18.60 -2.33
CA ILE A 74 0.33 18.18 -1.52
C ILE A 74 1.36 17.45 -2.38
N GLU A 75 0.89 16.69 -3.37
CA GLU A 75 1.75 15.86 -4.18
C GLU A 75 1.17 15.71 -5.59
N GLU A 76 1.98 16.08 -6.57
CA GLU A 76 1.68 15.84 -7.98
C GLU A 76 1.87 14.37 -8.33
N LYS A 77 1.25 13.94 -9.43
CA LYS A 77 1.64 12.68 -10.06
C LYS A 77 3.14 12.74 -10.42
N SER A 78 3.87 11.70 -10.05
CA SER A 78 5.33 11.69 -10.16
C SER A 78 5.80 10.33 -10.63
N ASP A 79 6.73 10.32 -11.59
CA ASP A 79 7.34 9.09 -12.09
C ASP A 79 8.24 8.42 -11.04
N GLU A 80 8.48 9.07 -9.89
CA GLU A 80 9.21 8.49 -8.75
C GLU A 80 8.55 7.22 -8.20
N TYR A 81 7.26 7.01 -8.47
CA TYR A 81 6.53 5.80 -8.09
C TYR A 81 6.75 4.61 -9.03
N THR A 82 7.49 4.84 -10.12
CA THR A 82 7.85 3.80 -11.10
C THR A 82 9.21 3.21 -10.78
N GLY A 83 9.34 1.88 -10.92
CA GLY A 83 10.62 1.19 -10.73
C GLY A 83 11.23 1.35 -9.33
N LEU A 84 10.43 1.74 -8.34
CA LEU A 84 10.86 1.78 -6.95
C LEU A 84 11.39 0.40 -6.55
N ASN A 85 12.34 0.36 -5.63
CA ASN A 85 12.68 -0.88 -4.95
C ASN A 85 12.66 -0.57 -3.46
N PRO A 86 11.45 -0.44 -2.89
CA PRO A 86 11.30 -0.03 -1.50
C PRO A 86 12.04 -1.02 -0.62
N SER A 87 12.89 -0.50 0.28
CA SER A 87 13.61 -1.31 1.26
C SER A 87 12.67 -1.97 2.28
N PHE A 88 11.42 -1.52 2.33
CA PHE A 88 10.39 -1.99 3.23
C PHE A 88 9.02 -1.99 2.54
N LEU A 89 8.32 -3.12 2.60
CA LEU A 89 6.94 -3.28 2.13
C LEU A 89 6.02 -3.29 3.35
N SER A 90 5.18 -2.26 3.48
CA SER A 90 4.28 -2.09 4.63
C SER A 90 3.08 -3.03 4.52
N GLY A 91 2.74 -3.70 5.62
CA GLY A 91 1.49 -4.45 5.73
C GLY A 91 0.29 -3.53 5.98
N GLY A 92 0.52 -2.34 6.55
CA GLY A 92 -0.51 -1.35 6.86
C GLY A 92 -0.84 -0.35 5.74
N GLY A 93 -0.02 -0.25 4.68
CA GLY A 93 -0.25 0.71 3.59
C GLY A 93 0.79 0.63 2.47
N GLY A 94 0.69 1.54 1.49
CA GLY A 94 1.65 1.64 0.37
C GLY A 94 1.26 0.89 -0.91
N LEU A 95 0.09 0.24 -0.95
CA LEU A 95 -0.45 -0.31 -2.18
C LEU A 95 -1.11 0.79 -3.04
N PHE A 96 -0.77 0.77 -4.32
CA PHE A 96 -1.54 1.43 -5.37
C PHE A 96 -2.59 0.46 -5.88
N GLN A 97 -3.76 0.96 -6.21
CA GLN A 97 -4.85 0.18 -6.78
C GLN A 97 -5.71 1.02 -7.71
N GLN A 98 -6.19 0.40 -8.78
CA GLN A 98 -7.27 0.94 -9.61
C GLN A 98 -8.63 0.47 -9.08
N LEU A 99 -9.58 1.39 -8.91
CA LEU A 99 -10.97 1.02 -8.63
C LEU A 99 -11.56 0.30 -9.86
N ARG A 100 -11.98 -0.95 -9.68
CA ARG A 100 -12.87 -1.66 -10.60
C ARG A 100 -14.18 -1.93 -9.87
N ILE A 101 -15.31 -1.63 -10.52
CA ILE A 101 -16.61 -2.08 -10.03
C ILE A 101 -16.66 -3.59 -10.28
N ILE A 102 -16.61 -4.36 -9.21
CA ILE A 102 -16.89 -5.81 -9.20
C ILE A 102 -18.40 -6.07 -9.19
#